data_AF-A0A5X6MMH0-F1
#
_entry.id   AF-A0A5X6MMH0-F1
#
_cell.length_a   1.000
_cell.length_b   1.000
_cell.length_c   1.000
_cell.angle_alpha   90.00
_cell.angle_beta   90.00
_cell.angle_gamma   90.00
#
_symmetry.space_group_name_H-M   'P 1'
#
loop_
_entity.id
_entity.type
_entity.pdbx_description
1 polymer ?
#
loop_
_entity_poly.entity_id
_entity_poly.type
_entity_poly.pdbx_seq_one_letter_code
_entity_poly.pdbx_strand_id
1 'polypeptide(L)'
;LQNNGSLSKDTHYYISADRDAKNQQNSFNGNLNSNLHYTQLSVGGGTDGDNYRNYNATFSGGIAAHEHGITFSPYTIKNTFAIARLSEPESGIEIATPQGRIWTDRWGQAVIPGLTEWRKSRVEVNANTLPKSMELANGIKNITVAHSAFRVLDFNVLNTRRVMLTVKRPDGSWLPKDTSIVDEKNNYLVSAVDSGRVFITDVGDNPALYAADDDMNRLCRIHYTLQKTQDKEAFYETAKGVCQ
;
A
#
# COMPACT_ATOMS: atom_id res chain seq x y z
N LEU A 1 -31.71 24.81 8.55
CA LEU A 1 -30.27 25.00 8.26
C LEU A 1 -29.63 23.63 8.20
N GLN A 2 -28.85 23.33 7.17
CA GLN A 2 -28.14 22.06 7.04
C GLN A 2 -26.73 22.33 6.51
N ASN A 3 -25.76 21.57 7.00
CA ASN A 3 -24.38 21.63 6.55
C ASN A 3 -23.76 20.23 6.59
N ASN A 4 -22.93 19.91 5.60
CA ASN A 4 -22.20 18.66 5.54
C ASN A 4 -20.81 18.89 4.94
N GLY A 5 -19.90 17.95 5.17
CA GLY A 5 -18.56 18.01 4.61
C GLY A 5 -17.70 16.83 5.01
N SER A 6 -16.46 16.84 4.50
CA SER A 6 -15.41 15.88 4.86
C SER A 6 -14.46 16.48 5.88
N LEU A 7 -14.19 15.78 6.98
CA LEU A 7 -13.11 16.08 7.91
C LEU A 7 -11.77 15.46 7.46
N SER A 8 -11.85 14.31 6.78
CA SER A 8 -10.71 13.62 6.16
C SER A 8 -11.17 12.88 4.89
N LYS A 9 -10.26 12.16 4.23
CA LYS A 9 -10.58 11.31 3.06
C LYS A 9 -11.67 10.27 3.36
N ASP A 10 -11.74 9.82 4.61
CA ASP A 10 -12.57 8.69 5.04
C ASP A 10 -13.55 9.04 6.16
N THR A 11 -13.59 10.31 6.60
CA THR A 11 -14.48 10.80 7.66
C THR A 11 -15.32 11.98 7.17
N HIS A 12 -16.64 11.84 7.28
CA HIS A 12 -17.63 12.82 6.84
C HIS A 12 -18.57 13.18 7.98
N TYR A 13 -19.04 14.43 7.99
CA TYR A 13 -20.01 14.91 8.96
C TYR A 13 -21.24 15.49 8.29
N TYR A 14 -22.34 15.46 9.01
CA TYR A 14 -23.61 16.10 8.68
C TYR A 14 -24.16 16.75 9.95
N ILE A 15 -24.63 17.98 9.83
CA ILE A 15 -25.36 18.69 10.89
C ILE A 15 -26.59 19.38 10.30
N SER A 16 -27.69 19.35 11.04
CA SER A 16 -28.95 19.99 10.67
C SER A 16 -29.63 20.60 11.87
N ALA A 17 -30.28 21.74 11.64
CA ALA A 17 -31.17 22.38 12.59
C ALA A 17 -32.43 22.83 11.85
N ASP A 18 -33.60 22.52 12.39
CA ASP A 18 -34.87 22.99 11.85
C ASP A 18 -35.82 23.42 12.97
N ARG A 19 -36.90 24.09 12.55
CA ARG A 19 -37.94 24.58 13.46
C ARG A 19 -39.29 24.24 12.87
N ASP A 20 -40.07 23.47 13.61
CA ASP A 20 -41.47 23.21 13.27
C ASP A 20 -42.31 24.43 13.66
N ALA A 21 -42.89 25.08 12.66
CA ALA A 21 -43.73 26.27 12.85
C ALA A 21 -45.06 25.95 13.54
N LYS A 22 -45.57 24.71 13.44
CA LYS A 22 -46.87 24.31 14.01
C LYS A 22 -46.76 24.02 15.50
N ASN A 23 -45.69 23.34 15.92
CA ASN A 23 -45.45 22.96 17.31
C ASN A 23 -44.46 23.88 18.04
N GLN A 24 -43.88 24.86 17.33
CA GLN A 24 -42.83 25.77 17.81
C GLN A 24 -41.58 25.08 18.37
N GLN A 25 -41.34 23.83 17.96
CA GLN A 25 -40.22 23.02 18.44
C GLN A 25 -39.01 23.20 17.53
N ASN A 26 -37.83 23.30 18.13
CA ASN A 26 -36.56 23.28 17.42
C ASN A 26 -36.02 21.86 17.46
N SER A 27 -35.50 21.39 16.33
CA SER A 27 -34.77 20.14 16.27
C SER A 27 -33.33 20.39 15.83
N PHE A 28 -32.41 19.59 16.35
CA PHE A 28 -31.01 19.58 15.98
C PHE A 28 -30.57 18.14 15.80
N ASN A 29 -29.83 17.84 14.74
CA ASN A 29 -29.27 16.52 14.52
C ASN A 29 -27.86 16.64 13.97
N GLY A 30 -26.98 15.75 14.42
CA GLY A 30 -25.61 15.65 13.96
C GLY A 30 -25.23 14.20 13.75
N ASN A 31 -24.45 13.93 12.73
CA ASN A 31 -23.91 12.61 12.46
C ASN A 31 -22.50 12.69 11.90
N LEU A 32 -21.67 11.74 12.32
CA LEU A 32 -20.29 11.55 11.91
C LEU A 32 -20.13 10.12 11.40
N ASN A 33 -19.70 9.96 10.15
CA ASN A 33 -19.40 8.67 9.55
C ASN A 33 -17.91 8.57 9.26
N SER A 34 -17.28 7.47 9.64
CA SER A 34 -15.86 7.21 9.40
C SER A 34 -15.63 5.80 8.92
N ASN A 35 -14.83 5.63 7.87
CA ASN A 35 -14.32 4.33 7.45
C ASN A 35 -12.98 4.08 8.16
N LEU A 36 -12.97 3.10 9.07
CA LEU A 36 -11.81 2.72 9.88
C LEU A 36 -10.99 1.59 9.24
N HIS A 37 -11.03 1.49 7.90
CA HIS A 37 -10.42 0.48 7.05
C HIS A 37 -10.96 -0.95 7.18
N TYR A 38 -11.29 -1.40 8.39
CA TYR A 38 -11.77 -2.76 8.68
C TYR A 38 -13.23 -2.79 9.17
N THR A 39 -13.81 -1.62 9.44
CA THR A 39 -15.20 -1.41 9.83
C THR A 39 -15.59 0.02 9.50
N GLN A 40 -16.87 0.28 9.28
CA GLN A 40 -17.42 1.64 9.31
C GLN A 40 -17.97 1.95 10.69
N LEU A 41 -17.80 3.20 11.10
CA LEU A 41 -18.34 3.78 12.33
C LEU A 41 -19.29 4.92 11.96
N SER A 42 -20.51 4.89 12.46
CA SER A 42 -21.44 6.03 12.44
C SER A 42 -21.80 6.40 13.87
N VAL A 43 -21.58 7.66 14.23
CA VAL A 43 -22.00 8.21 15.53
C VAL A 43 -22.93 9.38 15.25
N GLY A 44 -24.13 9.33 15.81
CA GLY A 44 -25.14 10.35 15.62
C GLY A 44 -25.80 10.73 16.93
N GLY A 45 -26.42 11.90 16.92
CA GLY A 45 -27.26 12.33 18.02
C GLY A 45 -27.91 13.65 17.73
N GLY A 46 -29.02 13.87 18.42
CA GLY A 46 -29.87 15.02 18.18
C GLY A 46 -30.83 15.28 19.31
N THR A 47 -31.58 16.37 19.15
CA THR A 47 -32.62 16.82 20.05
C THR A 47 -33.85 17.15 19.23
N ASP A 48 -35.03 16.85 19.76
CA ASP A 48 -36.32 17.24 19.18
C ASP A 48 -37.19 17.87 20.28
N GLY A 49 -37.44 19.17 20.16
CA GLY A 49 -38.07 19.96 21.22
C GLY A 49 -37.26 19.95 22.52
N ASP A 50 -37.94 20.19 23.65
CA ASP A 50 -37.29 20.39 24.94
C ASP A 50 -36.95 19.08 25.68
N ASN A 51 -37.66 17.99 25.36
CA ASN A 51 -37.65 16.77 26.17
C ASN A 51 -37.11 15.53 25.46
N TYR A 52 -36.86 15.57 24.15
CA TYR A 52 -36.37 14.41 23.41
C TYR A 52 -34.92 14.58 22.99
N ARG A 53 -34.08 13.63 23.35
CA ARG A 53 -32.68 13.53 22.94
C ARG A 53 -32.37 12.10 22.56
N ASN A 54 -31.62 11.92 21.48
CA ASN A 54 -31.17 10.62 21.04
C ASN A 54 -29.66 10.64 20.76
N TYR A 55 -29.04 9.49 20.98
CA TYR A 55 -27.64 9.25 20.65
C TYR A 55 -27.55 7.83 20.12
N ASN A 56 -26.77 7.63 19.06
CA ASN A 56 -26.54 6.32 18.48
C ASN A 56 -25.08 6.18 18.07
N ALA A 57 -24.57 4.96 18.19
CA ALA A 57 -23.30 4.55 17.62
C ALA A 57 -23.52 3.23 16.89
N THR A 58 -22.99 3.12 15.68
CA THR A 58 -23.19 1.97 14.81
C THR A 58 -21.87 1.57 14.20
N PHE A 59 -21.52 0.30 14.36
CA PHE A 59 -20.41 -0.33 13.65
C PHE A 59 -21.00 -1.24 12.58
N SER A 60 -20.49 -1.15 11.36
CA SER A 60 -20.93 -2.00 10.25
C SER A 60 -19.75 -2.44 9.40
N GLY A 61 -19.88 -3.60 8.77
CA GLY A 61 -18.79 -4.20 8.00
C GLY A 61 -19.09 -5.66 7.70
N GLY A 62 -18.04 -6.43 7.48
CA GLY A 62 -18.12 -7.87 7.26
C GLY A 62 -16.86 -8.60 7.70
N ILE A 63 -17.00 -9.90 7.90
CA ILE A 63 -15.90 -10.79 8.30
C ILE A 63 -15.93 -12.00 7.36
N ALA A 64 -14.80 -12.33 6.75
CA ALA A 64 -14.65 -13.53 5.94
C ALA A 64 -13.68 -14.50 6.62
N ALA A 65 -14.10 -15.75 6.80
CA ALA A 65 -13.21 -16.86 7.12
C ALA A 65 -12.89 -17.63 5.83
N HIS A 66 -11.60 -17.81 5.53
CA HIS A 66 -11.12 -18.47 4.33
C HIS A 66 -9.82 -19.25 4.63
N GLU A 67 -9.30 -19.98 3.64
CA GLU A 67 -8.11 -20.84 3.77
C GLU A 67 -6.88 -20.15 4.39
N HIS A 68 -6.78 -18.83 4.21
CA HIS A 68 -5.66 -18.00 4.64
C HIS A 68 -5.94 -17.17 5.91
N GLY A 69 -7.03 -17.48 6.63
CA GLY A 69 -7.35 -16.88 7.93
C GLY A 69 -8.69 -16.15 7.96
N ILE A 70 -8.74 -15.09 8.79
CA ILE A 70 -9.93 -14.26 8.99
C ILE A 70 -9.57 -12.82 8.61
N THR A 71 -10.30 -12.26 7.65
CA THR A 71 -10.10 -10.88 7.19
C THR A 71 -11.39 -10.09 7.35
N PHE A 72 -11.26 -8.85 7.81
CA PHE A 72 -12.35 -7.92 8.03
C PHE A 72 -12.56 -7.03 6.81
N SER A 73 -13.79 -6.55 6.64
CA SER A 73 -14.18 -5.64 5.57
C SER A 73 -14.91 -4.43 6.16
N PRO A 74 -14.62 -3.21 5.69
CA PRO A 74 -15.40 -2.03 6.07
C PRO A 74 -16.79 -2.03 5.44
N TYR A 75 -17.12 -2.98 4.55
CA TYR A 75 -18.43 -3.12 3.95
C TYR A 75 -19.03 -4.49 4.22
N THR A 76 -20.34 -4.59 4.18
CA THR A 76 -21.04 -5.88 4.23
C THR A 76 -20.66 -6.76 3.03
N ILE A 77 -20.36 -8.02 3.31
CA ILE A 77 -19.97 -9.00 2.30
C ILE A 77 -21.22 -9.54 1.60
N LYS A 78 -21.22 -9.52 0.27
CA LYS A 78 -22.29 -10.04 -0.59
C LYS A 78 -22.03 -11.51 -0.93
N ASN A 79 -23.01 -12.17 -1.55
CA ASN A 79 -22.92 -13.59 -1.95
C ASN A 79 -21.75 -13.86 -2.93
N THR A 80 -21.49 -12.92 -3.84
CA THR A 80 -20.40 -13.02 -4.82
C THR A 80 -19.27 -12.09 -4.38
N PHE A 81 -18.21 -12.65 -3.79
CA PHE A 81 -17.12 -11.89 -3.16
C PHE A 81 -15.75 -12.52 -3.42
N ALA A 82 -14.69 -11.83 -3.02
CA ALA A 82 -13.33 -12.35 -3.16
C ALA A 82 -12.39 -11.88 -2.05
N ILE A 83 -11.22 -12.51 -1.94
CA ILE A 83 -10.10 -12.02 -1.13
C ILE A 83 -9.01 -11.52 -2.08
N ALA A 84 -8.59 -10.27 -1.94
CA ALA A 84 -7.33 -9.80 -2.51
C ALA A 84 -6.20 -10.16 -1.56
N ARG A 85 -5.10 -10.69 -2.08
CA ARG A 85 -3.92 -11.06 -1.29
C ARG A 85 -2.65 -10.58 -1.97
N LEU A 86 -1.79 -9.90 -1.23
CA LEU A 86 -0.43 -9.57 -1.67
C LEU A 86 0.48 -10.79 -1.49
N SER A 87 1.42 -11.01 -2.41
CA SER A 87 2.44 -12.06 -2.27
C SER A 87 3.36 -11.82 -1.07
N GLU A 88 3.54 -10.54 -0.71
CA GLU A 88 4.32 -10.09 0.44
C GLU A 88 3.39 -9.42 1.47
N PRO A 89 3.44 -9.80 2.75
CA PRO A 89 2.57 -9.21 3.78
C PRO A 89 2.86 -7.72 3.98
N GLU A 90 1.87 -6.89 3.72
CA GLU A 90 1.91 -5.46 4.04
C GLU A 90 0.49 -4.93 4.33
N SER A 91 0.37 -4.12 5.37
CA SER A 91 -0.92 -3.64 5.86
C SER A 91 -1.24 -2.24 5.38
N GLY A 92 -2.52 -1.90 5.30
CA GLY A 92 -2.95 -0.54 4.93
C GLY A 92 -2.80 -0.23 3.44
N ILE A 93 -2.51 -1.23 2.60
CA ILE A 93 -2.43 -1.05 1.16
C ILE A 93 -3.86 -0.91 0.62
N GLU A 94 -4.13 0.23 -0.02
CA GLU A 94 -5.46 0.54 -0.55
C GLU A 94 -5.70 -0.24 -1.84
N ILE A 95 -6.88 -0.85 -1.94
CA ILE A 95 -7.35 -1.56 -3.13
C ILE A 95 -8.71 -1.00 -3.55
N ALA A 96 -8.81 -0.53 -4.79
CA ALA A 96 -10.04 -0.09 -5.40
C ALA A 96 -10.86 -1.31 -5.90
N THR A 97 -12.14 -1.34 -5.52
CA THR A 97 -13.08 -2.39 -5.93
C THR A 97 -14.38 -1.78 -6.46
N PRO A 98 -15.26 -2.56 -7.11
CA PRO A 98 -16.57 -2.07 -7.53
C PRO A 98 -17.47 -1.55 -6.41
N GLN A 99 -17.17 -1.86 -5.15
CA GLN A 99 -17.97 -1.47 -3.97
C GLN A 99 -17.30 -0.37 -3.13
N GLY A 100 -16.18 0.20 -3.60
CA GLY A 100 -15.41 1.19 -2.87
C GLY A 100 -14.00 0.72 -2.55
N ARG A 101 -13.27 1.55 -1.81
CA ARG A 101 -11.88 1.28 -1.40
C ARG A 101 -11.87 0.37 -0.17
N ILE A 102 -11.00 -0.63 -0.20
CA ILE A 102 -10.68 -1.54 0.91
C ILE A 102 -9.18 -1.47 1.20
N TRP A 103 -8.74 -2.04 2.32
CA TRP A 103 -7.33 -2.02 2.72
C TRP A 103 -6.87 -3.40 3.15
N THR A 104 -5.60 -3.71 2.90
CA THR A 104 -4.98 -4.95 3.37
C THR A 104 -4.80 -4.96 4.88
N ASP A 105 -5.02 -6.12 5.49
CA ASP A 105 -4.70 -6.40 6.88
C ASP A 105 -3.20 -6.68 7.07
N ARG A 106 -2.79 -7.02 8.31
CA ARG A 106 -1.40 -7.31 8.68
C ARG A 106 -0.74 -8.43 7.85
N TRP A 107 -1.54 -9.27 7.19
CA TRP A 107 -1.07 -10.39 6.39
C TRP A 107 -1.12 -10.08 4.88
N GLY A 108 -1.41 -8.84 4.49
CA GLY A 108 -1.54 -8.45 3.09
C GLY A 108 -2.88 -8.85 2.46
N GLN A 109 -3.93 -9.07 3.26
CA GLN A 109 -5.21 -9.59 2.77
C GLN A 109 -6.34 -8.57 2.91
N ALA A 110 -7.22 -8.47 1.93
CA ALA A 110 -8.39 -7.59 1.98
C ALA A 110 -9.63 -8.29 1.40
N VAL A 111 -10.78 -8.17 2.07
CA VAL A 111 -12.03 -8.69 1.51
C VAL A 111 -12.56 -7.73 0.45
N ILE A 112 -12.72 -8.22 -0.78
CA ILE A 112 -13.49 -7.57 -1.83
C ILE A 112 -14.97 -7.91 -1.55
N PRO A 113 -15.76 -6.98 -0.99
CA PRO A 113 -17.06 -7.28 -0.40
C PRO A 113 -18.12 -7.66 -1.44
N GLY A 114 -17.89 -7.35 -2.72
CA GLY A 114 -18.81 -7.70 -3.79
C GLY A 114 -18.15 -7.59 -5.16
N LEU A 115 -18.47 -8.54 -6.02
CA LEU A 115 -18.13 -8.56 -7.43
C LEU A 115 -19.41 -8.45 -8.28
N THR A 116 -19.26 -7.92 -9.48
CA THR A 116 -20.35 -7.83 -10.45
C THR A 116 -20.49 -9.17 -11.17
N GLU A 117 -21.62 -9.83 -10.95
CA GLU A 117 -21.92 -11.13 -11.54
C GLU A 117 -22.08 -11.03 -13.06
N TRP A 118 -21.53 -12.01 -13.79
CA TRP A 118 -21.58 -12.11 -15.25
C TRP A 118 -21.04 -10.89 -16.01
N ARG A 119 -20.32 -10.00 -15.31
CA ARG A 119 -19.69 -8.81 -15.88
C ARG A 119 -18.25 -8.70 -15.40
N LYS A 120 -17.46 -7.86 -16.07
CA LYS A 120 -16.09 -7.58 -15.64
C LYS A 120 -16.11 -6.72 -14.38
N SER A 121 -15.43 -7.17 -13.34
CA SER A 121 -15.06 -6.39 -12.17
C SER A 121 -13.57 -6.08 -12.24
N ARG A 122 -13.23 -4.79 -12.15
CA ARG A 122 -11.85 -4.31 -12.05
C ARG A 122 -11.48 -4.15 -10.58
N VAL A 123 -10.39 -4.78 -10.18
CA VAL A 123 -9.79 -4.68 -8.85
C VAL A 123 -8.38 -4.16 -9.04
N GLU A 124 -8.02 -3.09 -8.32
CA GLU A 124 -6.77 -2.38 -8.54
C GLU A 124 -6.09 -2.01 -7.22
N VAL A 125 -4.84 -2.39 -7.06
CA VAL A 125 -4.00 -2.00 -5.93
C VAL A 125 -3.45 -0.60 -6.17
N ASN A 126 -3.60 0.29 -5.18
CA ASN A 126 -3.06 1.64 -5.25
C ASN A 126 -1.56 1.62 -4.91
N ALA A 127 -0.73 1.67 -5.95
CA ALA A 127 0.73 1.65 -5.82
C ALA A 127 1.29 2.77 -4.94
N ASN A 128 0.59 3.90 -4.80
CA ASN A 128 1.06 5.01 -3.96
C ASN A 128 0.96 4.73 -2.46
N THR A 129 0.17 3.71 -2.07
CA THR A 129 0.05 3.27 -0.68
C THR A 129 1.04 2.17 -0.31
N LEU A 130 1.81 1.65 -1.27
CA LEU A 130 2.90 0.72 -1.00
C LEU A 130 4.12 1.44 -0.41
N PRO A 131 4.88 0.76 0.47
CA PRO A 131 6.19 1.23 0.89
C PRO A 131 7.10 1.44 -0.33
N LYS A 132 8.06 2.37 -0.22
CA LYS A 132 8.98 2.73 -1.32
C LYS A 132 9.93 1.62 -1.74
N SER A 133 10.12 0.64 -0.87
CA SER A 133 10.87 -0.59 -1.14
C SER A 133 10.07 -1.63 -1.95
N MET A 134 8.75 -1.47 -2.11
CA MET A 134 7.88 -2.43 -2.75
C MET A 134 7.38 -1.94 -4.11
N GLU A 135 7.33 -2.84 -5.07
CA GLU A 135 6.77 -2.59 -6.40
C GLU A 135 5.73 -3.63 -6.79
N LEU A 136 4.76 -3.24 -7.64
CA LEU A 136 3.75 -4.18 -8.15
C LEU A 136 4.22 -4.78 -9.46
N ALA A 137 4.34 -6.11 -9.51
CA ALA A 137 4.46 -6.83 -10.78
C ALA A 137 3.11 -6.84 -11.52
N ASN A 138 2.01 -6.94 -10.79
CA ASN A 138 0.66 -6.76 -11.32
C ASN A 138 -0.20 -5.96 -10.34
N GLY A 139 -0.65 -4.77 -10.75
CA GLY A 139 -1.51 -3.90 -9.92
C GLY A 139 -3.00 -3.98 -10.22
N ILE A 140 -3.40 -4.56 -11.35
CA ILE A 140 -4.79 -4.57 -11.82
C ILE A 140 -5.21 -5.99 -12.19
N LYS A 141 -6.40 -6.41 -11.73
CA LYS A 141 -7.06 -7.65 -12.17
C LYS A 141 -8.47 -7.34 -12.66
N ASN A 142 -8.79 -7.85 -13.86
CA ASN A 142 -10.15 -7.84 -14.40
C ASN A 142 -10.68 -9.27 -14.35
N ILE A 143 -11.78 -9.49 -13.64
CA ILE A 143 -12.37 -10.81 -13.46
C ILE A 143 -13.86 -10.82 -13.82
N THR A 144 -14.34 -11.95 -14.28
CA THR A 144 -15.76 -12.22 -14.50
C THR A 144 -16.12 -13.50 -13.77
N VAL A 145 -17.16 -13.45 -12.96
CA VAL A 145 -17.55 -14.55 -12.08
C VAL A 145 -19.04 -14.83 -12.18
N ALA A 146 -19.43 -16.08 -11.95
CA ALA A 146 -20.82 -16.48 -11.84
C ALA A 146 -21.45 -15.97 -10.54
N HIS A 147 -22.76 -16.07 -10.45
CA HIS A 147 -23.50 -15.80 -9.20
C HIS A 147 -23.00 -16.68 -8.05
N SER A 148 -22.90 -16.10 -6.85
CA SER A 148 -22.45 -16.75 -5.62
C SER A 148 -21.05 -17.38 -5.70
N ALA A 149 -20.18 -16.81 -6.54
CA ALA A 149 -18.80 -17.27 -6.65
C ALA A 149 -17.88 -16.63 -5.59
N PHE A 150 -16.97 -17.44 -5.06
CA PHE A 150 -15.84 -17.02 -4.23
C PHE A 150 -14.52 -17.15 -5.02
N ARG A 151 -13.62 -16.18 -4.89
CA ARG A 151 -12.26 -16.22 -5.50
C ARG A 151 -11.21 -15.61 -4.59
N VAL A 152 -9.97 -16.06 -4.75
CA VAL A 152 -8.77 -15.40 -4.22
C VAL A 152 -8.03 -14.76 -5.38
N LEU A 153 -7.64 -13.50 -5.23
CA LEU A 153 -6.96 -12.69 -6.23
C LEU A 153 -5.58 -12.30 -5.72
N ASP A 154 -4.55 -13.00 -6.22
CA ASP A 154 -3.17 -12.71 -5.82
C ASP A 154 -2.56 -11.52 -6.58
N PHE A 155 -1.93 -10.60 -5.86
CA PHE A 155 -1.18 -9.48 -6.41
C PHE A 155 0.29 -9.65 -6.03
N ASN A 156 1.14 -9.80 -7.04
CA ASN A 156 2.56 -10.03 -6.82
C ASN A 156 3.24 -8.69 -6.57
N VAL A 157 3.88 -8.62 -5.41
CA VAL A 157 4.70 -7.51 -4.95
C VAL A 157 6.16 -7.95 -4.98
N LEU A 158 7.02 -7.10 -5.53
CA LEU A 158 8.47 -7.30 -5.56
C LEU A 158 9.10 -6.40 -4.49
N ASN A 159 9.85 -7.02 -3.57
CA ASN A 159 10.66 -6.29 -2.61
C ASN A 159 11.98 -5.92 -3.27
N THR A 160 12.15 -4.63 -3.56
CA THR A 160 13.35 -4.08 -4.20
C THR A 160 14.23 -3.42 -3.16
N ARG A 161 15.51 -3.77 -3.15
CA ARG A 161 16.49 -3.14 -2.24
C ARG A 161 17.44 -2.24 -3.00
N ARG A 162 17.05 -0.98 -3.14
CA ARG A 162 17.84 0.06 -3.80
C ARG A 162 18.95 0.56 -2.89
N VAL A 163 20.16 0.66 -3.43
CA VAL A 163 21.32 1.12 -2.68
C VAL A 163 22.12 2.13 -3.49
N MET A 164 22.44 3.25 -2.87
CA MET A 164 23.47 4.18 -3.31
C MET A 164 24.77 3.85 -2.58
N LEU A 165 25.72 3.24 -3.29
CA LEU A 165 27.06 2.98 -2.79
C LEU A 165 27.96 4.18 -3.04
N THR A 166 28.82 4.49 -2.09
CA THR A 166 29.96 5.40 -2.28
C THR A 166 31.24 4.58 -2.20
N VAL A 167 31.87 4.33 -3.35
CA VAL A 167 32.95 3.36 -3.51
C VAL A 167 34.32 4.04 -3.59
N LYS A 168 35.25 3.53 -2.79
CA LYS A 168 36.66 3.92 -2.83
C LYS A 168 37.55 2.76 -3.23
N ARG A 169 38.71 3.07 -3.80
CA ARG A 169 39.82 2.14 -3.97
C ARG A 169 40.58 1.94 -2.64
N PRO A 170 41.46 0.94 -2.51
CA PRO A 170 42.18 0.67 -1.27
C PRO A 170 43.10 1.83 -0.86
N ASP A 171 43.54 2.64 -1.82
CA ASP A 171 44.35 3.86 -1.62
C ASP A 171 43.53 5.06 -1.11
N GLY A 172 42.21 4.91 -0.94
CA GLY A 172 41.30 5.95 -0.46
C GLY A 172 40.80 6.91 -1.55
N SER A 173 41.27 6.75 -2.79
CA SER A 173 40.75 7.50 -3.95
C SER A 173 39.35 7.02 -4.33
N TRP A 174 38.58 7.89 -4.97
CA TRP A 174 37.25 7.52 -5.46
C TRP A 174 37.37 6.54 -6.63
N LEU A 175 36.41 5.62 -6.74
CA LEU A 175 36.25 4.85 -7.97
C LEU A 175 36.04 5.84 -9.14
N PRO A 176 36.78 5.70 -10.26
CA PRO A 176 36.65 6.64 -11.37
C PRO A 176 35.24 6.67 -11.92
N LYS A 177 34.85 7.84 -12.41
CA LYS A 177 33.63 8.01 -13.18
C LYS A 177 33.65 7.07 -14.40
N ASP A 178 32.46 6.62 -14.80
CA ASP A 178 32.19 5.76 -15.94
C ASP A 178 32.71 4.32 -15.80
N THR A 179 33.35 3.97 -14.68
CA THR A 179 33.73 2.58 -14.37
C THR A 179 32.48 1.69 -14.34
N SER A 180 32.47 0.64 -15.16
CA SER A 180 31.37 -0.32 -15.24
C SER A 180 31.28 -1.17 -13.97
N ILE A 181 30.08 -1.34 -13.44
CA ILE A 181 29.77 -2.24 -12.33
C ILE A 181 28.97 -3.42 -12.88
N VAL A 182 29.45 -4.62 -12.60
CA VAL A 182 28.91 -5.88 -13.11
C VAL A 182 28.57 -6.84 -11.97
N ASP A 183 27.64 -7.75 -12.22
CA ASP A 183 27.30 -8.84 -11.32
C ASP A 183 28.32 -10.01 -11.40
N GLU A 184 28.08 -11.08 -10.65
CA GLU A 184 28.89 -12.30 -10.67
C GLU A 184 28.89 -13.02 -12.03
N LYS A 185 27.94 -12.73 -12.92
CA LYS A 185 27.82 -13.30 -14.28
C LYS A 185 28.37 -12.38 -15.37
N ASN A 186 29.04 -11.27 -15.01
CA ASN A 186 29.50 -10.22 -15.94
C ASN A 186 28.37 -9.49 -16.68
N ASN A 187 27.14 -9.51 -16.16
CA ASN A 187 26.09 -8.64 -16.68
C ASN A 187 26.36 -7.21 -16.21
N TYR A 188 26.32 -6.27 -17.14
CA TYR A 188 26.37 -4.85 -16.82
C TYR A 188 25.16 -4.44 -15.98
N LEU A 189 25.41 -3.78 -14.85
CA LEU A 189 24.37 -3.24 -13.98
C LEU A 189 24.25 -1.73 -14.13
N VAL A 190 25.36 -1.01 -13.94
CA VAL A 190 25.41 0.46 -13.92
C VAL A 190 26.86 0.93 -14.03
N SER A 191 27.09 2.20 -14.34
CA SER A 191 28.41 2.83 -14.27
C SER A 191 28.52 3.77 -13.07
N ALA A 192 29.72 3.85 -12.49
CA ALA A 192 30.00 4.81 -11.43
C ALA A 192 29.88 6.26 -11.93
N VAL A 193 29.26 7.12 -11.13
CA VAL A 193 29.18 8.56 -11.38
C VAL A 193 30.14 9.32 -10.46
N ASP A 194 30.05 10.66 -10.45
CA ASP A 194 30.94 11.51 -9.68
C ASP A 194 31.02 11.10 -8.19
N SER A 195 32.24 11.18 -7.65
CA SER A 195 32.59 10.78 -6.28
C SER A 195 32.41 9.28 -6.00
N GLY A 196 32.64 8.43 -6.99
CA GLY A 196 32.57 6.97 -6.86
C GLY A 196 31.18 6.47 -6.48
N ARG A 197 30.13 7.21 -6.85
CA ARG A 197 28.75 6.85 -6.52
C ARG A 197 28.22 5.83 -7.50
N VAL A 198 27.57 4.80 -6.99
CA VAL A 198 27.00 3.70 -7.77
C VAL A 198 25.58 3.46 -7.26
N PHE A 199 24.59 3.57 -8.13
CA PHE A 199 23.19 3.31 -7.78
C PHE A 199 22.77 1.94 -8.28
N ILE A 200 22.50 1.02 -7.35
CA ILE A 200 22.02 -0.32 -7.65
C ILE A 200 20.52 -0.35 -7.37
N THR A 201 19.74 -0.72 -8.38
CA THR A 201 18.27 -0.77 -8.30
C THR A 201 17.76 -1.95 -7.48
N ASP A 202 18.50 -3.06 -7.45
CA ASP A 202 18.26 -4.17 -6.54
C ASP A 202 19.54 -4.93 -6.18
N VAL A 203 19.99 -4.81 -4.93
CA VAL A 203 21.14 -5.56 -4.40
C VAL A 203 20.79 -6.98 -3.95
N GLY A 204 19.51 -7.32 -3.80
CA GLY A 204 19.07 -8.67 -3.44
C GLY A 204 19.41 -9.69 -4.53
N ASP A 205 19.18 -9.29 -5.79
CA ASP A 205 19.52 -10.08 -6.98
C ASP A 205 21.02 -10.04 -7.32
N ASN A 206 21.76 -9.08 -6.76
CA ASN A 206 23.16 -8.80 -7.07
C ASN A 206 24.04 -8.75 -5.80
N PRO A 207 24.23 -9.89 -5.10
CA PRO A 207 24.94 -9.93 -3.81
C PRO A 207 26.46 -9.67 -3.94
N ALA A 208 27.01 -9.81 -5.15
CA ALA A 208 28.42 -9.53 -5.44
C ALA A 208 28.52 -8.55 -6.61
N LEU A 209 29.22 -7.45 -6.38
CA LEU A 209 29.44 -6.39 -7.35
C LEU A 209 30.94 -6.31 -7.67
N TYR A 210 31.26 -6.18 -8.95
CA TYR A 210 32.63 -6.04 -9.43
C TYR A 210 32.76 -4.76 -10.26
N ALA A 211 33.87 -4.05 -10.10
CA ALA A 211 34.22 -3.01 -11.07
C ALA A 211 34.91 -3.68 -12.27
N ALA A 212 34.58 -3.26 -13.47
CA ALA A 212 35.16 -3.76 -14.72
C ALA A 212 35.68 -2.61 -15.59
N ASP A 213 36.67 -2.92 -16.42
CA ASP A 213 37.13 -2.03 -17.48
C ASP A 213 36.20 -2.06 -18.71
N ASP A 214 36.57 -1.31 -19.75
CA ASP A 214 35.81 -1.21 -21.00
C ASP A 214 35.72 -2.54 -21.77
N ASP A 215 36.68 -3.45 -21.54
CA ASP A 215 36.72 -4.80 -22.12
C ASP A 215 35.99 -5.83 -21.24
N MET A 216 35.27 -5.39 -20.20
CA MET A 216 34.55 -6.22 -19.23
C MET A 216 35.45 -7.15 -18.40
N ASN A 217 36.73 -6.84 -18.28
CA ASN A 217 37.63 -7.51 -17.34
C ASN A 217 37.42 -6.96 -15.94
N ARG A 218 37.24 -7.85 -14.96
CA ARG A 218 37.04 -7.45 -13.56
C ARG A 218 38.34 -6.88 -12.99
N LEU A 219 38.25 -5.65 -12.51
CA LEU A 219 39.35 -4.93 -11.86
C LEU A 219 39.41 -5.23 -10.36
N CYS A 220 38.26 -5.30 -9.70
CA CYS A 220 38.15 -5.53 -8.26
C CYS A 220 36.74 -5.98 -7.88
N ARG A 221 36.60 -6.54 -6.67
CA ARG A 221 35.32 -6.79 -6.02
C ARG A 221 34.97 -5.63 -5.08
N ILE A 222 33.73 -5.16 -5.12
CA ILE A 222 33.25 -4.12 -4.21
C ILE A 222 32.72 -4.78 -2.95
N HIS A 223 33.42 -4.56 -1.84
CA HIS A 223 32.99 -4.96 -0.50
C HIS A 223 32.20 -3.83 0.17
N TYR A 224 30.96 -4.11 0.56
CA TYR A 224 30.08 -3.17 1.26
C TYR A 224 29.23 -3.92 2.29
N THR A 225 28.73 -3.18 3.29
CA THR A 225 27.84 -3.72 4.32
C THR A 225 26.56 -2.90 4.36
N LEU A 226 25.43 -3.59 4.27
CA LEU A 226 24.10 -2.99 4.44
C LEU A 226 23.57 -3.26 5.84
N GLN A 227 22.58 -2.48 6.26
CA GLN A 227 21.85 -2.77 7.49
C GLN A 227 21.12 -4.10 7.36
N LYS A 228 20.92 -4.81 8.47
CA LYS A 228 20.20 -6.10 8.43
C LYS A 228 18.73 -5.93 8.04
N THR A 229 18.13 -4.82 8.45
CA THR A 229 16.76 -4.44 8.16
C THR A 229 16.74 -3.27 7.19
N GLN A 230 16.00 -3.41 6.09
CA GLN A 230 15.74 -2.33 5.15
C GLN A 230 14.68 -1.39 5.74
N ASP A 231 14.92 -0.08 5.63
CA ASP A 231 13.87 0.91 5.84
C ASP A 231 12.92 0.86 4.63
N LYS A 232 11.70 0.42 4.88
CA LYS A 232 10.69 0.22 3.83
C LYS A 232 10.20 1.53 3.22
N GLU A 233 10.30 2.64 3.96
CA GLU A 233 9.84 3.97 3.56
C GLU A 233 10.91 4.77 2.80
N ALA A 234 12.17 4.40 2.95
CA ALA A 234 13.27 4.98 2.19
C ALA A 234 13.24 4.48 0.73
N PHE A 235 13.37 5.41 -0.22
CA PHE A 235 13.48 5.03 -1.64
C PHE A 235 14.79 4.28 -1.94
N TYR A 236 15.87 4.60 -1.22
CA TYR A 236 17.13 3.86 -1.29
C TYR A 236 17.91 3.97 0.03
N GLU A 237 18.76 2.98 0.30
CA GLU A 237 19.74 3.02 1.39
C GLU A 237 21.07 3.57 0.91
N THR A 238 21.88 4.13 1.81
CA THR A 238 23.26 4.54 1.49
C THR A 238 24.24 3.62 2.21
N ALA A 239 25.32 3.23 1.52
CA ALA A 239 26.40 2.48 2.12
C ALA A 239 27.76 2.84 1.52
N LYS A 240 28.82 2.59 2.29
CA LYS A 240 30.20 2.77 1.81
C LYS A 240 30.72 1.45 1.29
N GLY A 241 31.43 1.49 0.15
CA GLY A 241 32.07 0.34 -0.46
C GLY A 241 33.58 0.53 -0.63
N VAL A 242 34.32 -0.57 -0.62
CA VAL A 242 35.74 -0.60 -0.96
C VAL A 242 35.96 -1.61 -2.09
N CYS A 243 36.56 -1.17 -3.19
CA CYS A 243 36.99 -1.97 -4.32
C CYS A 243 38.33 -2.64 -3.99
N GLN A 244 38.34 -3.96 -3.82
CA GLN A 244 39.51 -4.78 -3.43
C GLN A 244 39.77 -5.93 -4.40
#